data_AF-A0A1H7FI98-F1
#
_entry.id   AF-A0A1H7FI98-F1
#
_cell.length_a   1.000
_cell.length_b   1.000
_cell.length_c   1.000
_cell.angle_alpha   90.00
_cell.angle_beta   90.00
_cell.angle_gamma   90.00
#
_symmetry.space_group_name_H-M   'P 1'
#
loop_
_entity.id
_entity.type
_entity.pdbx_description
1 polymer ?
#
loop_
_entity_poly.entity_id
_entity_poly.type
_entity_poly.pdbx_seq_one_letter_code
_entity_poly.pdbx_strand_id
1 'polypeptide(L)'
;MMIRQMTNEDLNDLIEIWLAASKEAHHFIPAEYWEAKQGDMREVYLPTAETYLLEETGQVRGFVSLVGEDLAALFIDPSRQNQGCGKALLRYAMDLRDTLKLRVYADNQRALRFYEKNGFERLEETVDPDTGQPEHIMIWRKNKTERKDSMSVSIFQHIDTVFVPTRNIKAAKEWYTDVLGGRIGWESEQGEYQCILFGQTSLTLFSTDEERYFERRHAIFNFFVPNVEDAYRHLRKQNVRVDTILEYGATYFTFYDLDDNCLEVCSY
;
A
#
# COMPACT_ATOMS: atom_id res chain seq x y z
N MET A 1 -2.87 -14.89 -0.03
CA MET A 1 -3.77 -13.92 -0.70
C MET A 1 -2.94 -12.72 -1.12
N MET A 2 -2.99 -12.33 -2.38
CA MET A 2 -2.27 -11.18 -2.93
C MET A 2 -3.27 -10.25 -3.61
N ILE A 3 -3.17 -8.94 -3.39
CA ILE A 3 -3.94 -7.96 -4.15
C ILE A 3 -3.01 -7.34 -5.18
N ARG A 4 -3.43 -7.34 -6.45
CA ARG A 4 -2.67 -6.75 -7.56
C ARG A 4 -3.58 -6.03 -8.53
N GLN A 5 -3.00 -5.15 -9.33
CA GLN A 5 -3.71 -4.48 -10.40
C GLN A 5 -4.12 -5.49 -11.49
N MET A 6 -5.29 -5.26 -12.08
CA MET A 6 -5.83 -6.05 -13.19
C MET A 6 -4.96 -5.90 -14.45
N THR A 7 -4.85 -6.99 -15.20
CA THR A 7 -4.33 -7.03 -16.58
C THR A 7 -5.43 -7.46 -17.55
N ASN A 8 -5.20 -7.32 -18.86
CA ASN A 8 -6.18 -7.75 -19.86
C ASN A 8 -6.45 -9.27 -19.84
N GLU A 9 -5.52 -10.07 -19.32
CA GLU A 9 -5.68 -11.52 -19.20
C GLU A 9 -6.73 -11.89 -18.14
N ASP A 10 -6.94 -11.01 -17.15
CA ASP A 10 -7.88 -11.24 -16.04
C ASP A 10 -9.34 -10.92 -16.41
N LEU A 11 -9.59 -10.28 -17.57
CA LEU A 11 -10.92 -9.76 -17.94
C LEU A 11 -12.00 -10.84 -17.93
N ASN A 12 -11.69 -12.03 -18.42
CA ASN A 12 -12.66 -13.13 -18.47
C ASN A 12 -13.10 -13.53 -17.05
N ASP A 13 -12.16 -13.76 -16.15
CA ASP A 13 -12.41 -14.16 -14.77
C ASP A 13 -13.23 -13.09 -14.03
N LEU A 14 -12.91 -11.81 -14.23
CA LEU A 14 -13.61 -10.71 -13.59
C LEU A 14 -15.06 -10.60 -14.06
N ILE A 15 -15.31 -10.78 -15.37
CA ILE A 15 -16.67 -10.73 -15.93
C ILE A 15 -17.49 -11.92 -15.44
N GLU A 16 -16.89 -13.12 -15.36
CA GLU A 16 -17.56 -14.31 -14.83
C GLU A 16 -17.94 -14.12 -13.35
N ILE A 17 -16.99 -13.64 -12.53
CA ILE A 17 -17.24 -13.33 -11.11
C ILE A 17 -18.33 -12.28 -10.98
N TRP A 18 -18.25 -11.19 -11.74
CA TRP A 18 -19.23 -10.11 -11.72
C TRP A 18 -20.62 -10.63 -12.06
N LEU A 19 -20.77 -11.37 -13.16
CA LEU A 19 -22.07 -11.88 -13.60
C LEU A 19 -22.68 -12.84 -12.56
N ALA A 20 -21.88 -13.79 -12.07
CA ALA A 20 -22.32 -14.78 -11.10
C ALA A 20 -22.73 -14.11 -9.77
N ALA A 21 -21.89 -13.21 -9.25
CA ALA A 21 -22.17 -12.49 -8.02
C ALA A 21 -23.34 -11.51 -8.16
N SER A 22 -23.52 -10.87 -9.32
CA SER A 22 -24.65 -9.97 -9.58
C SER A 22 -25.98 -10.72 -9.59
N LYS A 23 -26.05 -11.87 -10.28
CA LYS A 23 -27.26 -12.71 -10.31
C LYS A 23 -27.68 -13.19 -8.91
N GLU A 24 -26.71 -13.53 -8.05
CA GLU A 24 -26.99 -13.94 -6.68
C GLU A 24 -27.41 -12.75 -5.79
N ALA A 25 -26.60 -11.70 -5.77
CA ALA A 25 -26.76 -10.56 -4.87
C ALA A 25 -27.92 -9.64 -5.28
N HIS A 26 -28.34 -9.70 -6.54
CA HIS A 26 -29.39 -8.88 -7.12
C HIS A 26 -30.50 -9.73 -7.78
N HIS A 27 -30.85 -10.86 -7.19
CA HIS A 27 -31.90 -11.77 -7.68
C HIS A 27 -33.30 -11.13 -7.82
N PHE A 28 -33.50 -9.93 -7.27
CA PHE A 28 -34.70 -9.10 -7.45
C PHE A 28 -34.72 -8.35 -8.80
N ILE A 29 -33.60 -8.33 -9.53
CA ILE A 29 -33.49 -7.86 -10.92
C ILE A 29 -33.38 -9.10 -11.84
N PRO A 30 -34.09 -9.14 -12.98
CA PRO A 30 -34.02 -10.26 -13.92
C PRO A 30 -32.58 -10.56 -14.36
N ALA A 31 -32.24 -11.85 -14.47
CA ALA A 31 -30.88 -12.28 -14.81
C ALA A 31 -30.43 -11.78 -16.20
N GLU A 32 -31.38 -11.64 -17.12
CA GLU A 32 -31.19 -11.17 -18.49
C GLU A 32 -30.64 -9.74 -18.53
N TYR A 33 -30.97 -8.90 -17.55
CA TYR A 33 -30.42 -7.56 -17.43
C TYR A 33 -28.89 -7.60 -17.23
N TRP A 34 -28.42 -8.45 -16.30
CA TRP A 34 -26.99 -8.62 -16.03
C TRP A 34 -26.26 -9.28 -17.20
N GLU A 35 -26.89 -10.27 -17.84
CA GLU A 35 -26.33 -10.94 -19.01
C GLU A 35 -26.09 -9.98 -20.18
N ALA A 36 -27.04 -9.08 -20.43
CA ALA A 36 -26.94 -8.06 -21.47
C ALA A 36 -25.83 -7.03 -21.20
N LYS A 37 -25.45 -6.82 -19.93
CA LYS A 37 -24.44 -5.85 -19.50
C LYS A 37 -23.00 -6.36 -19.50
N GLN A 38 -22.76 -7.64 -19.83
CA GLN A 38 -21.40 -8.20 -19.92
C GLN A 38 -20.50 -7.48 -20.93
N GLY A 39 -21.06 -7.08 -22.09
CA GLY A 39 -20.33 -6.33 -23.10
C GLY A 39 -19.86 -4.98 -22.58
N ASP A 40 -20.78 -4.21 -21.99
CA ASP A 40 -20.49 -2.92 -21.35
C ASP A 40 -19.42 -3.09 -20.24
N MET A 41 -19.53 -4.14 -19.41
CA MET A 41 -18.54 -4.43 -18.36
C MET A 41 -17.14 -4.66 -18.93
N ARG A 42 -17.04 -5.43 -20.01
CA ARG A 42 -15.77 -5.75 -20.68
C ARG A 42 -15.13 -4.55 -21.36
N GLU A 43 -15.91 -3.80 -22.12
CA GLU A 43 -15.39 -2.84 -23.10
C GLU A 43 -15.40 -1.40 -22.57
N VAL A 44 -16.26 -1.11 -21.59
CA VAL A 44 -16.46 0.25 -21.07
C VAL A 44 -16.06 0.34 -19.61
N TYR A 45 -16.65 -0.45 -18.72
CA TYR A 45 -16.48 -0.24 -17.27
C TYR A 45 -15.10 -0.68 -16.75
N LEU A 46 -14.67 -1.92 -16.99
CA LEU A 46 -13.37 -2.40 -16.50
C LEU A 46 -12.17 -1.62 -17.09
N PRO A 47 -12.14 -1.28 -18.40
CA PRO A 47 -11.03 -0.52 -18.97
C PRO A 47 -10.94 0.94 -18.49
N THR A 48 -12.04 1.52 -18.02
CA THR A 48 -12.07 2.93 -17.56
C THR A 48 -11.90 3.06 -16.05
N ALA A 49 -11.92 1.96 -15.30
CA ALA A 49 -11.76 1.93 -13.86
C ALA A 49 -10.37 1.46 -13.42
N GLU A 50 -9.88 2.00 -12.31
CA GLU A 50 -8.71 1.47 -11.62
C GLU A 50 -9.13 0.20 -10.87
N THR A 51 -8.80 -0.97 -11.43
CA THR A 51 -9.27 -2.27 -10.94
C THR A 51 -8.16 -3.09 -10.29
N TYR A 52 -8.44 -3.60 -9.10
CA TYR A 52 -7.57 -4.49 -8.34
C TYR A 52 -8.27 -5.81 -8.05
N LEU A 53 -7.56 -6.92 -8.19
CA LEU A 53 -8.07 -8.25 -7.94
C LEU A 53 -7.38 -8.90 -6.74
N LEU A 54 -8.12 -9.77 -6.05
CA LEU A 54 -7.62 -10.63 -4.99
C LEU A 54 -7.32 -12.00 -5.56
N GLU A 55 -6.06 -12.38 -5.56
CA GLU A 55 -5.58 -13.68 -6.02
C GLU A 55 -5.27 -14.59 -4.83
N GLU A 56 -5.73 -15.83 -4.92
CA GLU A 56 -5.38 -16.90 -3.99
C GLU A 56 -5.11 -18.18 -4.78
N THR A 57 -3.92 -18.76 -4.55
CA THR A 57 -3.45 -19.99 -5.22
C THR A 57 -3.53 -19.92 -6.76
N GLY A 58 -3.23 -18.75 -7.33
CA GLY A 58 -3.25 -18.49 -8.78
C GLY A 58 -4.66 -18.34 -9.37
N GLN A 59 -5.68 -18.22 -8.53
CA GLN A 59 -7.07 -18.01 -8.96
C GLN A 59 -7.59 -16.66 -8.46
N VAL A 60 -8.31 -15.94 -9.32
CA VAL A 60 -9.00 -14.71 -8.94
C VAL A 60 -10.19 -15.06 -8.05
N ARG A 61 -10.26 -14.44 -6.87
CA ARG A 61 -11.33 -14.65 -5.88
C ARG A 61 -12.35 -13.51 -5.84
N GLY A 62 -12.01 -12.39 -6.44
CA GLY A 62 -12.83 -11.19 -6.46
C GLY A 62 -12.02 -9.97 -6.87
N PHE A 63 -12.70 -8.87 -7.07
CA PHE A 63 -12.08 -7.62 -7.49
C PHE A 63 -12.82 -6.40 -6.93
N VAL A 64 -12.12 -5.28 -6.92
CA VAL A 64 -12.64 -3.94 -6.61
C VAL A 64 -12.23 -2.99 -7.73
N SER A 65 -13.16 -2.14 -8.16
CA SER A 65 -12.93 -1.12 -9.19
C SER A 65 -13.25 0.26 -8.64
N LEU A 66 -12.34 1.21 -8.89
CA LEU A 66 -12.42 2.60 -8.44
C LEU A 66 -12.48 3.55 -9.63
N VAL A 67 -13.33 4.57 -9.53
CA VAL A 67 -13.39 5.71 -10.47
C VAL A 67 -13.34 7.00 -9.66
N GLY A 68 -12.16 7.61 -9.56
CA GLY A 68 -11.96 8.72 -8.62
C GLY A 68 -12.19 8.28 -7.18
N GLU A 69 -13.20 8.86 -6.52
CA GLU A 69 -13.65 8.49 -5.16
C GLU A 69 -14.78 7.45 -5.16
N ASP A 70 -15.34 7.09 -6.32
CA ASP A 70 -16.41 6.10 -6.39
C ASP A 70 -15.82 4.67 -6.33
N LEU A 71 -16.28 3.89 -5.36
CA LEU A 71 -16.18 2.43 -5.38
C LEU A 71 -17.27 1.93 -6.34
N ALA A 72 -16.87 1.80 -7.60
CA ALA A 72 -17.75 1.49 -8.72
C ALA A 72 -18.16 0.01 -8.74
N ALA A 73 -17.27 -0.89 -8.30
CA ALA A 73 -17.55 -2.32 -8.21
C ALA A 73 -16.80 -2.96 -7.06
N LEU A 74 -17.43 -3.91 -6.36
CA LEU A 74 -16.78 -4.82 -5.43
C LEU A 74 -17.52 -6.16 -5.46
N PHE A 75 -16.89 -7.17 -6.09
CA PHE A 75 -17.49 -8.48 -6.29
C PHE A 75 -16.54 -9.58 -5.85
N ILE A 76 -17.09 -10.58 -5.18
CA ILE A 76 -16.39 -11.78 -4.71
C ILE A 76 -17.06 -12.98 -5.34
N ASP A 77 -16.25 -13.92 -5.83
CA ASP A 77 -16.70 -15.24 -6.27
C ASP A 77 -17.68 -15.83 -5.24
N PRO A 78 -18.95 -16.10 -5.62
CA PRO A 78 -19.96 -16.74 -4.79
C PRO A 78 -19.46 -17.88 -3.90
N SER A 79 -18.60 -18.74 -4.44
CA SER A 79 -18.08 -19.93 -3.75
C SER A 79 -17.08 -19.62 -2.62
N ARG A 80 -16.64 -18.35 -2.51
CA ARG A 80 -15.58 -17.89 -1.59
C ARG A 80 -16.01 -16.75 -0.68
N GLN A 81 -17.30 -16.45 -0.66
CA GLN A 81 -17.85 -15.41 0.22
C GLN A 81 -17.73 -15.81 1.70
N ASN A 82 -17.76 -14.82 2.58
CA ASN A 82 -17.60 -14.98 4.05
C ASN A 82 -16.22 -15.50 4.53
N GLN A 83 -15.20 -15.52 3.66
CA GLN A 83 -13.83 -15.90 4.03
C GLN A 83 -12.90 -14.68 4.24
N GLY A 84 -13.48 -13.47 4.39
CA GLY A 84 -12.72 -12.24 4.56
C GLY A 84 -12.26 -11.56 3.26
N CYS A 85 -12.43 -12.18 2.09
CA CYS A 85 -12.02 -11.65 0.79
C CYS A 85 -12.57 -10.24 0.49
N GLY A 86 -13.89 -10.05 0.65
CA GLY A 86 -14.52 -8.73 0.45
C GLY A 86 -14.00 -7.66 1.39
N LYS A 87 -13.70 -8.03 2.65
CA LYS A 87 -13.12 -7.11 3.63
C LYS A 87 -11.68 -6.73 3.27
N ALA A 88 -10.89 -7.67 2.74
CA ALA A 88 -9.53 -7.41 2.30
C ALA A 88 -9.50 -6.42 1.13
N LEU A 89 -10.33 -6.64 0.10
CA LEU A 89 -10.45 -5.72 -1.04
C LEU A 89 -10.99 -4.35 -0.65
N LEU A 90 -12.02 -4.31 0.21
CA LEU A 90 -12.57 -3.04 0.69
C LEU A 90 -11.53 -2.23 1.47
N ARG A 91 -10.77 -2.87 2.36
CA ARG A 91 -9.72 -2.22 3.13
C ARG A 91 -8.61 -1.69 2.21
N TYR A 92 -8.23 -2.46 1.19
CA TYR A 92 -7.27 -2.01 0.20
C TYR A 92 -7.77 -0.74 -0.52
N ALA A 93 -9.03 -0.70 -0.94
CA ALA A 93 -9.63 0.51 -1.52
C ALA A 93 -9.64 1.71 -0.53
N MET A 94 -9.93 1.47 0.75
CA MET A 94 -9.89 2.49 1.81
C MET A 94 -8.49 3.02 2.10
N ASP A 95 -7.46 2.20 1.92
CA ASP A 95 -6.07 2.62 2.08
C ASP A 95 -5.63 3.54 0.92
N LEU A 96 -6.22 3.36 -0.27
CA LEU A 96 -5.94 4.14 -1.48
C LEU A 96 -6.66 5.49 -1.56
N ARG A 97 -7.70 5.72 -0.76
CA ARG A 97 -8.56 6.92 -0.83
C ARG A 97 -8.87 7.49 0.54
N ASP A 98 -9.07 8.80 0.62
CA ASP A 98 -9.55 9.44 1.85
C ASP A 98 -11.09 9.48 1.92
N THR A 99 -11.77 9.31 0.78
CA THR A 99 -13.23 9.20 0.69
C THR A 99 -13.57 8.10 -0.30
N LEU A 100 -14.56 7.28 0.05
CA LEU A 100 -15.17 6.33 -0.87
C LEU A 100 -16.68 6.55 -0.90
N LYS A 101 -17.24 6.65 -2.09
CA LYS A 101 -18.68 6.71 -2.32
C LYS A 101 -19.12 5.48 -3.11
N LEU A 102 -20.29 4.93 -2.79
CA LEU A 102 -20.85 3.81 -3.52
C LEU A 102 -22.36 3.90 -3.61
N ARG A 103 -22.92 3.11 -4.54
CA ARG A 103 -24.35 2.85 -4.65
C ARG A 103 -24.60 1.38 -4.37
N VAL A 104 -25.67 1.10 -3.63
CA VAL A 104 -26.07 -0.26 -3.32
C VAL A 104 -27.59 -0.35 -3.31
N TYR A 105 -28.16 -1.27 -4.07
CA TYR A 105 -29.62 -1.49 -4.07
C TYR A 105 -30.16 -1.75 -2.67
N ALA A 106 -31.30 -1.15 -2.35
CA ALA A 106 -31.94 -1.27 -1.05
C ALA A 106 -32.29 -2.72 -0.71
N ASP A 107 -32.63 -3.54 -1.71
CA ASP A 107 -32.94 -4.96 -1.53
C ASP A 107 -31.69 -5.83 -1.29
N ASN A 108 -30.48 -5.33 -1.59
CA ASN A 108 -29.23 -6.01 -1.24
C ASN A 108 -28.83 -5.75 0.21
N GLN A 109 -29.67 -6.26 1.12
CA GLN A 109 -29.51 -6.15 2.58
C GLN A 109 -28.18 -6.73 3.08
N ARG A 110 -27.58 -7.68 2.35
CA ARG A 110 -26.27 -8.25 2.70
C ARG A 110 -25.15 -7.24 2.45
N ALA A 111 -25.15 -6.59 1.29
CA ALA A 111 -24.16 -5.57 0.96
C ALA A 111 -24.32 -4.32 1.84
N LEU A 112 -25.55 -3.87 2.09
CA LEU A 112 -25.83 -2.77 3.02
C LEU A 112 -25.18 -3.01 4.40
N ARG A 113 -25.48 -4.16 5.02
CA ARG A 113 -24.89 -4.53 6.31
C ARG A 113 -23.37 -4.67 6.24
N PHE A 114 -22.84 -5.14 5.12
CA PHE A 114 -21.40 -5.25 4.93
C PHE A 114 -20.74 -3.87 4.92
N TYR A 115 -21.27 -2.91 4.16
CA TYR A 115 -20.70 -1.56 4.11
C TYR A 115 -20.90 -0.79 5.42
N GLU A 116 -22.07 -0.87 6.06
CA GLU A 116 -22.33 -0.26 7.37
C GLU A 116 -21.36 -0.77 8.44
N LYS A 117 -21.11 -2.09 8.49
CA LYS A 117 -20.13 -2.69 9.41
C LYS A 117 -18.69 -2.26 9.15
N ASN A 118 -18.39 -1.76 7.95
CA ASN A 118 -17.08 -1.23 7.59
C ASN A 118 -17.07 0.32 7.57
N GLY A 119 -18.04 0.96 8.25
CA GLY A 119 -18.01 2.40 8.51
C GLY A 119 -18.59 3.28 7.40
N PHE A 120 -19.27 2.71 6.41
CA PHE A 120 -20.04 3.52 5.47
C PHE A 120 -21.34 3.99 6.12
N GLU A 121 -21.67 5.25 5.88
CA GLU A 121 -22.92 5.88 6.28
C GLU A 121 -23.84 6.03 5.07
N ARG A 122 -25.15 5.86 5.24
CA ARG A 122 -26.13 6.14 4.20
C ARG A 122 -26.30 7.66 4.08
N LEU A 123 -26.10 8.20 2.88
CA LEU A 123 -26.22 9.63 2.60
C LEU A 123 -27.61 9.98 2.06
N GLU A 124 -28.09 9.19 1.09
CA GLU A 124 -29.32 9.45 0.36
C GLU A 124 -29.91 8.15 -0.18
N GLU A 125 -31.23 8.14 -0.37
CA GLU A 125 -31.95 7.13 -1.14
C GLU A 125 -32.27 7.68 -2.52
N THR A 126 -31.91 6.93 -3.56
CA THR A 126 -32.18 7.26 -4.95
C THR A 126 -32.84 6.08 -5.66
N VAL A 127 -33.16 6.25 -6.93
CA VAL A 127 -33.65 5.16 -7.79
C VAL A 127 -32.66 5.02 -8.93
N ASP A 128 -32.18 3.81 -9.16
CA ASP A 128 -31.34 3.52 -10.31
C ASP A 128 -32.19 3.68 -11.60
N PRO A 129 -31.80 4.58 -12.53
CA PRO A 129 -32.57 4.84 -13.73
C PRO A 129 -32.64 3.65 -14.69
N ASP A 130 -31.67 2.73 -14.64
CA ASP A 130 -31.62 1.59 -15.57
C ASP A 130 -32.51 0.43 -15.11
N THR A 131 -32.60 0.21 -13.80
CA THR A 131 -33.36 -0.92 -13.22
C THR A 131 -34.67 -0.50 -12.57
N GLY A 132 -34.85 0.79 -12.27
CA GLY A 132 -35.98 1.31 -11.52
C GLY A 132 -35.99 0.91 -10.04
N GLN A 133 -34.93 0.26 -9.56
CA GLN A 133 -34.84 -0.23 -8.19
C GLN A 133 -34.33 0.88 -7.24
N PRO A 134 -34.84 0.94 -6.00
CA PRO A 134 -34.29 1.84 -5.00
C PRO A 134 -32.86 1.45 -4.64
N GLU A 135 -32.00 2.45 -4.48
CA GLU A 135 -30.60 2.29 -4.05
C GLU A 135 -30.25 3.31 -2.98
N HIS A 136 -29.29 2.97 -2.12
CA HIS A 136 -28.69 3.90 -1.19
C HIS A 136 -27.35 4.36 -1.75
N ILE A 137 -27.15 5.67 -1.74
CA ILE A 137 -25.82 6.25 -1.82
C ILE A 137 -25.21 6.14 -0.42
N MET A 138 -24.07 5.46 -0.34
CA MET A 138 -23.31 5.37 0.90
C MET A 138 -21.96 6.05 0.75
N ILE A 139 -21.47 6.63 1.84
CA ILE A 139 -20.18 7.31 1.88
C ILE A 139 -19.38 6.85 3.08
N TRP A 140 -18.12 6.56 2.85
CA TRP A 140 -17.11 6.39 3.87
C TRP A 140 -16.11 7.54 3.73
N ARG A 141 -15.76 8.16 4.84
CA ARG A 141 -14.69 9.14 4.90
C ARG A 141 -13.65 8.61 5.87
N LYS A 142 -12.39 8.69 5.47
CA LYS A 142 -11.25 8.42 6.31
C LYS A 142 -11.27 9.44 7.43
N ASN A 143 -11.75 9.02 8.58
CA ASN A 143 -11.77 9.84 9.76
C ASN A 143 -10.31 10.18 10.13
N LYS A 144 -9.91 11.44 9.93
CA LYS A 144 -8.63 11.98 10.41
C LYS A 144 -8.47 11.84 11.95
N THR A 145 -9.53 11.41 12.64
CA THR A 145 -9.64 11.33 14.09
C THR A 145 -9.92 9.89 14.61
N GLU A 146 -10.20 8.90 13.76
CA GLU A 146 -10.48 7.51 14.21
C GLU A 146 -9.27 6.60 14.09
N ARG A 147 -8.30 6.93 14.93
CA ARG A 147 -7.34 5.95 15.44
C ARG A 147 -7.66 5.73 16.94
N LYS A 148 -8.91 5.39 17.25
CA LYS A 148 -9.43 5.05 18.59
C LYS A 148 -10.70 4.21 18.33
N ASP A 149 -10.62 2.89 18.18
CA ASP A 149 -10.51 1.96 19.30
C ASP A 149 -9.66 0.71 18.98
N SER A 150 -8.97 0.19 20.01
CA SER A 150 -8.36 -1.15 20.07
C SER A 150 -7.13 -1.46 19.21
N MET A 151 -6.13 -0.59 19.22
CA MET A 151 -4.72 -0.96 19.35
C MET A 151 -4.05 0.32 19.83
N SER A 152 -3.17 0.24 20.83
CA SER A 152 -2.44 1.41 21.34
C SER A 152 -1.93 2.23 20.15
N VAL A 153 -2.54 3.38 19.87
CA VAL A 153 -1.93 4.33 18.94
C VAL A 153 -0.69 4.78 19.67
N SER A 154 0.42 4.18 19.24
CA SER A 154 1.71 4.53 19.77
C SER A 154 1.81 6.04 19.65
N ILE A 155 2.00 6.71 20.79
CA ILE A 155 2.29 8.14 20.82
C ILE A 155 3.44 8.48 19.85
N PHE A 156 4.33 7.52 19.63
CA PHE A 156 5.36 7.52 18.60
C PHE A 156 4.82 6.92 17.30
N GLN A 157 4.61 7.76 16.28
CA GLN A 157 3.99 7.35 15.01
C GLN A 157 4.97 6.67 14.05
N HIS A 158 6.22 7.13 14.04
CA HIS A 158 7.30 6.65 13.19
C HIS A 158 8.63 7.16 13.76
N ILE A 159 9.75 6.67 13.22
CA ILE A 159 11.07 7.26 13.45
C ILE A 159 11.19 8.47 12.52
N ASP A 160 11.30 9.66 13.08
CA ASP A 160 11.44 10.92 12.33
C ASP A 160 12.80 10.99 11.62
N THR A 161 13.87 10.82 12.39
CA THR A 161 15.24 10.80 11.88
C THR A 161 16.14 9.86 12.69
N VAL A 162 17.18 9.34 12.03
CA VAL A 162 18.31 8.68 12.66
C VAL A 162 19.54 9.58 12.55
N PHE A 163 20.18 9.86 13.68
CA PHE A 163 21.41 10.65 13.71
C PHE A 163 22.61 9.79 13.34
N VAL A 164 23.40 10.25 12.37
CA VAL A 164 24.62 9.59 11.92
C VAL A 164 25.80 10.54 12.12
N PRO A 165 26.80 10.16 12.94
CA PRO A 165 27.98 10.99 13.16
C PRO A 165 28.86 11.00 11.91
N THR A 166 29.44 12.15 11.62
CA THR A 166 30.45 12.26 10.57
C THR A 166 31.54 13.25 10.98
N ARG A 167 32.77 13.02 10.50
CA ARG A 167 33.87 13.99 10.63
C ARG A 167 33.80 15.09 9.58
N ASN A 168 33.01 14.91 8.52
CA ASN A 168 32.89 15.88 7.43
C ASN A 168 31.50 15.82 6.78
N ILE A 169 30.63 16.76 7.17
CA ILE A 169 29.26 16.89 6.65
C ILE A 169 29.21 16.98 5.13
N LYS A 170 30.13 17.71 4.49
CA LYS A 170 30.11 17.87 3.03
C LYS A 170 30.40 16.54 2.33
N ALA A 171 31.45 15.85 2.75
CA ALA A 171 31.83 14.56 2.16
C ALA A 171 30.77 13.49 2.43
N ALA A 172 30.23 13.45 3.66
CA ALA A 172 29.14 12.53 3.99
C ALA A 172 27.89 12.83 3.17
N LYS A 173 27.48 14.09 3.02
CA LYS A 173 26.35 14.49 2.17
C LYS A 173 26.49 13.92 0.76
N GLU A 174 27.62 14.18 0.11
CA GLU A 174 27.92 13.71 -1.25
C GLU A 174 27.89 12.17 -1.32
N TRP A 175 28.45 11.49 -0.31
CA TRP A 175 28.45 10.03 -0.28
C TRP A 175 27.04 9.44 -0.11
N TYR A 176 26.25 9.94 0.85
CA TYR A 176 24.90 9.45 1.11
C TYR A 176 23.94 9.75 -0.07
N THR A 177 24.18 10.81 -0.84
CA THR A 177 23.41 11.07 -2.07
C THR A 177 23.86 10.18 -3.22
N ASP A 178 25.17 10.09 -3.48
CA ASP A 178 25.69 9.50 -4.71
C ASP A 178 25.81 7.98 -4.63
N VAL A 179 26.16 7.46 -3.45
CA VAL A 179 26.33 6.02 -3.22
C VAL A 179 25.00 5.37 -2.85
N LEU A 180 24.22 5.99 -1.96
CA LEU A 180 22.97 5.41 -1.47
C LEU A 180 21.70 5.94 -2.15
N GLY A 181 21.80 6.98 -2.98
CA GLY A 181 20.64 7.55 -3.68
C GLY A 181 19.74 8.42 -2.80
N GLY A 182 20.24 8.88 -1.65
CA GLY A 182 19.50 9.79 -0.77
C GLY A 182 19.24 11.14 -1.43
N ARG A 183 18.15 11.82 -1.04
CA ARG A 183 17.86 13.19 -1.50
C ARG A 183 18.24 14.21 -0.44
N ILE A 184 18.80 15.34 -0.86
CA ILE A 184 19.16 16.44 0.06
C ILE A 184 17.90 17.01 0.70
N GLY A 185 17.88 17.05 2.04
CA GLY A 185 16.87 17.72 2.85
C GLY A 185 17.34 19.09 3.35
N TRP A 186 16.82 19.50 4.49
CA TRP A 186 17.23 20.74 5.16
C TRP A 186 18.67 20.66 5.70
N GLU A 187 19.31 21.81 5.89
CA GLU A 187 20.60 21.97 6.56
C GLU A 187 20.45 22.96 7.71
N SER A 188 21.27 22.83 8.76
CA SER A 188 21.28 23.85 9.83
C SER A 188 21.99 25.12 9.36
N GLU A 189 21.61 26.27 9.94
CA GLU A 189 22.17 27.57 9.56
C GLU A 189 23.70 27.64 9.67
N GLN A 190 24.28 26.88 10.59
CA GLN A 190 25.72 26.84 10.86
C GLN A 190 26.42 25.63 10.20
N GLY A 191 25.69 24.81 9.44
CA GLY A 191 26.24 23.65 8.73
C GLY A 191 26.62 22.45 9.62
N GLU A 192 26.24 22.47 10.89
CA GLU A 192 26.49 21.40 11.85
C GLU A 192 25.64 20.14 11.59
N TYR A 193 24.50 20.30 10.89
CA TYR A 193 23.57 19.23 10.56
C TYR A 193 23.19 19.25 9.08
N GLN A 194 23.09 18.07 8.49
CA GLN A 194 22.56 17.87 7.14
C GLN A 194 21.54 16.73 7.12
N CYS A 195 20.32 17.02 6.69
CA CYS A 195 19.29 16.01 6.49
C CYS A 195 19.44 15.35 5.11
N ILE A 196 19.36 14.02 5.07
CA ILE A 196 19.25 13.20 3.86
C ILE A 196 17.95 12.38 3.94
N LEU A 197 17.12 12.48 2.91
CA LEU A 197 15.78 11.91 2.87
C LEU A 197 15.79 10.50 2.25
N PHE A 198 15.27 9.52 2.99
CA PHE A 198 15.04 8.15 2.53
C PHE A 198 13.61 7.70 2.86
N GLY A 199 12.69 7.83 1.90
CA GLY A 199 11.28 7.49 2.12
C GLY A 199 10.68 8.33 3.26
N GLN A 200 10.18 7.66 4.32
CA GLN A 200 9.52 8.31 5.45
C GLN A 200 10.48 8.69 6.60
N THR A 201 11.59 7.98 6.78
CA THR A 201 12.56 8.26 7.85
C THR A 201 13.81 8.92 7.25
N SER A 202 14.21 10.05 7.80
CA SER A 202 15.41 10.75 7.33
C SER A 202 16.67 10.30 8.08
N LEU A 203 17.84 10.63 7.52
CA LEU A 203 19.10 10.61 8.24
C LEU A 203 19.50 12.06 8.52
N THR A 204 19.87 12.35 9.77
CA THR A 204 20.49 13.62 10.15
C THR A 204 21.98 13.38 10.35
N LEU A 205 22.78 13.75 9.37
CA LEU A 205 24.24 13.79 9.49
C LEU A 205 24.59 14.91 10.46
N PHE A 206 25.44 14.64 11.46
CA PHE A 206 25.92 15.66 12.39
C PHE A 206 27.44 15.59 12.57
N SER A 207 28.08 16.76 12.61
CA SER A 207 29.55 16.84 12.70
C SER A 207 30.03 16.58 14.13
N THR A 208 30.99 15.68 14.32
CA THR A 208 31.64 15.47 15.62
C THR A 208 33.03 14.84 15.47
N ASP A 209 33.95 15.21 16.36
CA ASP A 209 35.29 14.59 16.52
C ASP A 209 35.35 13.65 17.74
N GLU A 210 34.23 13.40 18.40
CA GLU A 210 34.17 12.54 19.59
C GLU A 210 34.24 11.05 19.21
N GLU A 211 35.38 10.41 19.46
CA GLU A 211 35.66 9.04 18.99
C GLU A 211 34.63 7.98 19.45
N ARG A 212 34.01 8.19 20.62
CA ARG A 212 32.94 7.31 21.17
C ARG A 212 31.77 7.08 20.19
N TYR A 213 31.54 7.99 19.24
CA TYR A 213 30.47 7.84 18.25
C TYR A 213 30.83 6.83 17.15
N PHE A 214 32.11 6.59 16.91
CA PHE A 214 32.63 5.75 15.82
C PHE A 214 33.11 4.36 16.27
N GLU A 215 33.15 4.07 17.58
CA GLU A 215 33.59 2.77 18.12
C GLU A 215 32.56 1.61 17.98
N ARG A 216 31.45 1.83 17.26
CA ARG A 216 30.33 0.88 17.23
C ARG A 216 30.63 -0.35 16.38
N ARG A 217 30.26 -1.53 16.90
CA ARG A 217 30.45 -2.83 16.23
C ARG A 217 29.21 -3.43 15.60
N HIS A 218 28.05 -2.83 15.81
CA HIS A 218 26.76 -3.33 15.32
C HIS A 218 26.03 -2.26 14.54
N ALA A 219 25.26 -2.69 13.54
CA ALA A 219 24.42 -1.80 12.75
C ALA A 219 23.38 -1.11 13.65
N ILE A 220 23.20 0.20 13.43
CA ILE A 220 22.31 1.03 14.25
C ILE A 220 20.90 1.08 13.64
N PHE A 221 20.80 0.86 12.34
CA PHE A 221 19.56 0.82 11.57
C PHE A 221 19.79 0.04 10.26
N ASN A 222 18.69 -0.36 9.64
CA ASN A 222 18.70 -1.18 8.42
C ASN A 222 18.02 -0.44 7.27
N PHE A 223 18.63 -0.50 6.09
CA PHE A 223 17.97 -0.14 4.84
C PHE A 223 17.21 -1.35 4.29
N PHE A 224 15.96 -1.13 3.91
CA PHE A 224 15.21 -2.12 3.15
C PHE A 224 15.57 -2.04 1.66
N VAL A 225 15.80 -3.21 1.04
CA VAL A 225 15.90 -3.34 -0.42
C VAL A 225 15.06 -4.52 -0.90
N PRO A 226 14.48 -4.46 -2.11
CA PRO A 226 13.74 -5.59 -2.67
C PRO A 226 14.64 -6.75 -3.09
N ASN A 227 15.94 -6.50 -3.35
CA ASN A 227 16.91 -7.51 -3.73
C ASN A 227 18.27 -7.19 -3.08
N VAL A 228 18.75 -8.09 -2.21
CA VAL A 228 19.97 -7.88 -1.41
C VAL A 228 21.23 -8.00 -2.26
N GLU A 229 21.25 -8.93 -3.21
CA GLU A 229 22.37 -9.16 -4.12
C GLU A 229 22.62 -7.97 -5.04
N ASP A 230 21.57 -7.28 -5.48
CA ASP A 230 21.67 -6.06 -6.28
C ASP A 230 22.30 -4.92 -5.48
N ALA A 231 21.82 -4.71 -4.25
CA ALA A 231 22.39 -3.72 -3.34
C ALA A 231 23.86 -4.04 -3.02
N TYR A 232 24.17 -5.32 -2.76
CA TYR A 232 25.52 -5.80 -2.51
C TYR A 232 26.47 -5.50 -3.67
N ARG A 233 26.05 -5.82 -4.90
CA ARG A 233 26.83 -5.55 -6.12
C ARG A 233 27.01 -4.05 -6.36
N HIS A 234 25.97 -3.26 -6.14
CA HIS A 234 26.03 -1.80 -6.27
C HIS A 234 27.05 -1.18 -5.31
N LEU A 235 26.99 -1.51 -4.02
CA LEU A 235 27.91 -1.00 -3.01
C LEU A 235 29.36 -1.41 -3.29
N ARG A 236 29.60 -2.67 -3.66
CA ARG A 236 30.94 -3.11 -4.06
C ARG A 236 31.48 -2.38 -5.28
N LYS A 237 30.64 -2.07 -6.26
CA LYS A 237 31.03 -1.30 -7.45
C LYS A 237 31.44 0.12 -7.10
N GLN A 238 30.87 0.69 -6.03
CA GLN A 238 31.24 2.00 -5.48
C GLN A 238 32.42 1.93 -4.49
N ASN A 239 33.12 0.79 -4.38
CA ASN A 239 34.21 0.54 -3.45
C ASN A 239 33.83 0.70 -1.96
N VAL A 240 32.55 0.49 -1.62
CA VAL A 240 32.07 0.47 -0.24
C VAL A 240 32.50 -0.83 0.42
N ARG A 241 32.97 -0.74 1.68
CA ARG A 241 33.26 -1.92 2.50
C ARG A 241 31.95 -2.59 2.87
N VAL A 242 31.79 -3.86 2.49
CA VAL A 242 30.63 -4.71 2.77
C VAL A 242 31.11 -6.05 3.33
N ASP A 243 30.34 -6.63 4.25
CA ASP A 243 30.61 -7.95 4.80
C ASP A 243 29.99 -9.05 3.92
N THR A 244 29.82 -10.26 4.45
CA THR A 244 29.21 -11.37 3.71
C THR A 244 27.69 -11.32 3.84
N ILE A 245 26.97 -11.71 2.77
CA ILE A 245 25.52 -11.89 2.84
C ILE A 245 25.19 -13.08 3.73
N LEU A 246 24.28 -12.88 4.67
CA LEU A 246 23.79 -13.88 5.61
C LEU A 246 22.28 -14.04 5.43
N GLU A 247 21.78 -15.22 5.79
CA GLU A 247 20.36 -15.56 5.73
C GLU A 247 19.93 -16.16 7.08
N TYR A 248 19.09 -15.42 7.80
CA TYR A 248 18.53 -15.87 9.08
C TYR A 248 17.19 -15.16 9.36
N GLY A 249 16.10 -15.70 8.83
CA GLY A 249 14.76 -15.06 8.90
C GLY A 249 14.58 -13.82 8.01
N ALA A 250 15.69 -13.26 7.53
CA ALA A 250 15.82 -12.24 6.50
C ALA A 250 17.14 -12.49 5.75
N THR A 251 17.25 -12.01 4.52
CA THR A 251 18.53 -11.92 3.81
C THR A 251 19.13 -10.54 4.10
N TYR A 252 20.38 -10.47 4.56
CA TYR A 252 20.98 -9.21 4.99
C TYR A 252 22.51 -9.20 4.87
N PHE A 253 23.11 -8.01 4.89
CA PHE A 253 24.56 -7.83 5.07
C PHE A 253 24.86 -6.45 5.66
N THR A 254 26.00 -6.35 6.33
CA THR A 254 26.54 -5.10 6.88
C THR A 254 27.45 -4.38 5.89
N PHE A 255 27.45 -3.06 5.93
CA PHE A 255 28.33 -2.20 5.15
C PHE A 255 28.74 -0.98 5.97
N TYR A 256 29.75 -0.25 5.50
CA TYR A 256 30.35 0.84 6.24
C TYR A 256 30.43 2.11 5.41
N ASP A 257 30.05 3.24 6.00
CA ASP A 257 30.18 4.55 5.35
C ASP A 257 31.61 5.11 5.45
N LEU A 258 31.79 6.37 5.03
CA LEU A 258 33.09 7.06 5.01
C LEU A 258 33.77 7.18 6.39
N ASP A 259 32.98 7.17 7.46
CA ASP A 259 33.46 7.33 8.83
C ASP A 259 33.46 5.99 9.60
N ASP A 260 33.37 4.87 8.87
CA ASP A 260 33.28 3.51 9.37
C ASP A 260 32.03 3.25 10.26
N ASN A 261 30.96 4.04 10.08
CA ASN A 261 29.69 3.72 10.71
C ASN A 261 29.16 2.40 10.17
N CYS A 262 28.86 1.45 11.06
CA CYS A 262 28.28 0.16 10.70
C CYS A 262 26.78 0.33 10.39
N LEU A 263 26.39 -0.02 9.17
CA LEU A 263 25.02 0.02 8.62
C LEU A 263 24.65 -1.37 8.09
N GLU A 264 23.37 -1.65 7.95
CA GLU A 264 22.90 -2.93 7.42
C GLU A 264 21.86 -2.75 6.33
N VAL A 265 21.84 -3.67 5.38
CA VAL A 265 20.78 -3.83 4.38
C VAL A 265 20.04 -5.12 4.69
N CYS A 266 18.72 -5.12 4.65
CA CYS A 266 17.91 -6.33 4.81
C CYS A 266 16.74 -6.42 3.83
N SER A 267 16.32 -7.65 3.53
CA SER A 267 15.09 -7.98 2.81
C SER A 267 14.41 -9.19 3.46
N TYR A 268 13.08 -9.21 3.43
CA TYR A 268 12.23 -10.21 4.09
C TYR A 268 11.34 -10.94 3.09
#